data_AF-A0A916K477-F1
#
_entry.id   AF-A0A916K477-F1
#
_cell.length_a   1.000
_cell.length_b   1.000
_cell.length_c   1.000
_cell.angle_alpha   90.00
_cell.angle_beta   90.00
_cell.angle_gamma   90.00
#
_symmetry.space_group_name_H-M   'P 1'
#
loop_
_entity.id
_entity.type
_entity.pdbx_description
1 polymer ?
#
loop_
_entity_poly.entity_id
_entity_poly.type
_entity_poly.pdbx_seq_one_letter_code
_entity_poly.pdbx_strand_id
1 'polypeptide(L)'
;MDPKQCERRAARPAARHRRRGFSGPVAAAAGFALALFGAVAPAGAVPEEVVSFSDRDLHACVLSGLGERPLSSPYRDVTIAEMESLTALNCELRFDYDEDDVPLNPISGLGGLSHAVNLTSLNLQGQQLDSIAQLADLQKLSTLDLGSTSIDSLSPLRGLTSLTELDASNTAVVSLAPLKELRSLRSLDVNGTNVTTIGRLEGLTRLETLNIGYTKVNSVTALAPLKRLRTLVWGGYDRFHSVSDLHGLHKLTSLRTLELQATGIASFAKWKGLPELRTLKIEGGGLRSVAGLMKMKKLENLSLRWNRQLTSLSGFGGSSKLQSLDISFTKVKSFSGLGKLSKLKHLHASGARLTSLSGLTAYRGTLKSLDASRNNLRSVKAIRSLTKLKKLDLGSNRISSVKYLRPLTKLTHLKLGWNRIRSLQGLNKMKHMVLFQVRDQELTGSAATVGKPYTLPVVRTPGGSRIAYSHCSMDCTLKPTSVTWKQPTTGWVAWEARVRIGTDTAVFNGTFTQSVKKKK
;
A
#
# COMPACT_ATOMS: atom_id res chain seq x y z
N MET A 1 7.79 -31.89 12.89
CA MET A 1 6.79 -30.87 12.50
C MET A 1 7.24 -30.20 11.22
N ASP A 2 6.46 -30.30 10.15
CA ASP A 2 6.82 -29.95 8.76
C ASP A 2 6.82 -28.42 8.52
N PRO A 3 7.91 -27.80 8.03
CA PRO A 3 8.02 -26.36 7.76
C PRO A 3 7.12 -25.83 6.63
N LYS A 4 6.41 -26.68 5.88
CA LYS A 4 5.63 -26.27 4.69
C LYS A 4 4.22 -25.73 4.96
N GLN A 5 3.76 -25.69 6.21
CA GLN A 5 2.42 -25.17 6.54
C GLN A 5 2.39 -23.70 6.99
N CYS A 6 3.53 -23.07 7.31
CA CYS A 6 3.56 -21.68 7.82
C CYS A 6 3.48 -20.60 6.71
N GLU A 7 3.76 -20.96 5.45
CA GLU A 7 3.74 -19.99 4.32
C GLU A 7 2.34 -19.71 3.73
N ARG A 8 1.28 -20.39 4.21
CA ARG A 8 -0.08 -20.21 3.66
C ARG A 8 -0.95 -19.15 4.36
N ARG A 9 -0.52 -18.58 5.48
CA ARG A 9 -1.28 -17.51 6.19
C ARG A 9 -0.79 -16.08 5.95
N ALA A 10 0.31 -15.89 5.20
CA ALA A 10 0.92 -14.56 4.97
C ALA A 10 0.59 -13.92 3.59
N ALA A 11 -0.56 -14.25 3.00
CA ALA A 11 -1.00 -13.72 1.72
C ALA A 11 -2.40 -13.09 1.79
N ARG A 12 -2.64 -12.21 2.76
CA ARG A 12 -3.62 -11.13 2.59
C ARG A 12 -2.85 -9.87 2.19
N PRO A 13 -3.10 -9.27 1.02
CA PRO A 13 -2.49 -7.99 0.70
C PRO A 13 -3.03 -6.97 1.70
N ALA A 14 -2.13 -6.36 2.49
CA ALA A 14 -2.46 -5.15 3.23
C ALA A 14 -3.00 -4.14 2.21
N ALA A 15 -4.31 -3.87 2.27
CA ALA A 15 -4.91 -2.76 1.57
C ALA A 15 -4.17 -1.51 2.05
N ARG A 16 -3.28 -0.99 1.20
CA ARG A 16 -2.70 0.34 1.41
C ARG A 16 -3.83 1.34 1.17
N HIS A 17 -4.66 1.54 2.18
CA HIS A 17 -5.54 2.69 2.25
C HIS A 17 -4.65 3.92 2.12
N ARG A 18 -4.78 4.62 1.00
CA ARG A 18 -4.45 6.04 1.00
C ARG A 18 -5.46 6.66 1.94
N ARG A 19 -5.06 6.88 3.20
CA ARG A 19 -5.73 7.76 4.14
C ARG A 19 -6.05 9.06 3.40
N ARG A 20 -7.32 9.27 3.05
CA ARG A 20 -7.88 10.62 3.05
C ARG A 20 -8.28 10.82 4.50
N GLY A 21 -7.48 11.58 5.25
CA GLY A 21 -7.94 12.06 6.54
C GLY A 21 -9.23 12.83 6.30
N PHE A 22 -10.31 12.36 6.91
CA PHE A 22 -11.51 13.16 7.07
C PHE A 22 -11.16 14.27 8.06
N SER A 23 -10.73 15.42 7.54
CA SER A 23 -10.68 16.67 8.30
C SER A 23 -12.00 17.41 8.03
N GLY A 24 -13.05 17.02 8.75
CA GLY A 24 -14.23 17.85 8.95
C GLY A 24 -13.95 18.85 10.08
N PRO A 25 -14.46 20.09 10.02
CA PRO A 25 -14.15 21.11 11.01
C PRO A 25 -14.73 20.72 12.38
N VAL A 26 -13.87 20.67 13.40
CA VAL A 26 -14.30 20.71 14.81
C VAL A 26 -14.78 22.13 15.06
N ALA A 27 -16.09 22.32 15.11
CA ALA A 27 -16.68 23.57 15.56
C ALA A 27 -16.48 23.66 17.07
N ALA A 28 -15.43 24.37 17.49
CA ALA A 28 -15.27 24.82 18.86
C ALA A 28 -16.22 26.03 19.07
N ALA A 29 -17.30 25.83 19.82
CA ALA A 29 -18.06 26.92 20.40
C ALA A 29 -17.67 27.02 21.88
N ALA A 30 -16.76 27.94 22.19
CA ALA A 30 -16.44 28.36 23.55
C ALA A 30 -17.28 29.59 23.90
N GLY A 31 -17.94 29.56 25.06
CA GLY A 31 -18.71 30.68 25.59
C GLY A 31 -19.38 30.34 26.92
N PHE A 32 -18.58 30.13 27.98
CA PHE A 32 -19.09 30.11 29.35
C PHE A 32 -19.35 31.55 29.80
N ALA A 33 -20.61 31.91 29.98
CA ALA A 33 -21.01 33.07 30.77
C ALA A 33 -21.63 32.57 32.07
N LEU A 34 -20.91 32.78 33.17
CA LEU A 34 -21.39 32.55 34.53
C LEU A 34 -22.41 33.66 34.85
N ALA A 35 -23.69 33.30 34.97
CA ALA A 35 -24.71 34.15 35.58
C ALA A 35 -25.41 33.35 36.68
N LEU A 36 -25.00 33.62 37.92
CA LEU A 36 -25.72 33.22 39.13
C LEU A 36 -26.97 34.09 39.26
N PHE A 37 -28.16 33.53 39.05
CA PHE A 37 -29.40 34.09 39.62
C PHE A 37 -30.41 32.98 39.92
N GLY A 38 -30.78 32.92 41.21
CA GLY A 38 -32.10 32.57 41.74
C GLY A 38 -32.83 31.38 41.15
N ALA A 39 -32.80 30.26 41.87
CA ALA A 39 -33.73 29.15 41.68
C ALA A 39 -35.19 29.64 41.86
N VAL A 40 -35.93 29.67 40.76
CA VAL A 40 -37.39 29.50 40.75
C VAL A 40 -37.65 28.37 39.76
N ALA A 41 -38.03 27.21 40.28
CA ALA A 41 -38.49 26.10 39.45
C ALA A 41 -39.83 26.50 38.80
N PRO A 42 -39.96 26.49 37.46
CA PRO A 42 -41.28 26.44 36.87
C PRO A 42 -41.77 24.99 36.96
N ALA A 43 -42.93 24.83 37.58
CA ALA A 43 -43.73 23.63 37.52
C ALA A 43 -44.07 23.28 36.06
N GLY A 44 -43.95 22.00 35.72
CA GLY A 44 -44.41 21.44 34.43
C GLY A 44 -43.32 21.28 33.37
N ALA A 45 -42.16 20.73 33.71
CA ALA A 45 -41.30 20.12 32.68
C ALA A 45 -42.04 18.90 32.12
N VAL A 46 -42.46 18.98 30.85
CA VAL A 46 -42.89 17.81 30.09
C VAL A 46 -41.72 16.81 30.16
N PRO A 47 -41.94 15.54 30.56
CA PRO A 47 -40.84 14.58 30.60
C PRO A 47 -40.23 14.50 29.20
N GLU A 48 -38.96 14.89 29.07
CA GLU A 48 -38.24 14.79 27.81
C GLU A 48 -38.24 13.31 27.39
N GLU A 49 -38.76 13.02 26.20
CA GLU A 49 -38.85 11.64 25.71
C GLU A 49 -37.45 11.05 25.59
N VAL A 50 -37.23 9.97 26.35
CA VAL A 50 -35.95 9.25 26.41
C VAL A 50 -35.89 8.20 25.31
N VAL A 51 -34.72 8.10 24.67
CA VAL A 51 -34.46 7.12 23.62
C VAL A 51 -34.02 5.79 24.23
N SER A 52 -34.69 4.71 23.84
CA SER A 52 -34.30 3.36 24.21
C SER A 52 -33.29 2.79 23.22
N PHE A 53 -32.10 2.42 23.71
CA PHE A 53 -31.07 1.73 22.93
C PHE A 53 -31.15 0.23 23.14
N SER A 54 -31.19 -0.52 22.03
CA SER A 54 -31.12 -1.99 22.07
C SER A 54 -29.71 -2.52 22.33
N ASP A 55 -28.70 -1.69 22.08
CA ASP A 55 -27.29 -2.05 22.14
C ASP A 55 -26.55 -1.03 23.03
N ARG A 56 -25.83 -1.56 24.03
CA ARG A 56 -25.14 -0.73 25.02
C ARG A 56 -23.94 -0.01 24.41
N ASP A 57 -23.23 -0.63 23.49
CA ASP A 57 -22.04 -0.05 22.84
C ASP A 57 -22.45 1.03 21.83
N LEU A 58 -23.64 0.90 21.21
CA LEU A 58 -24.24 2.00 20.45
C LEU A 58 -24.58 3.19 21.37
N HIS A 59 -25.18 2.93 22.52
CA HIS A 59 -25.49 3.99 23.49
C HIS A 59 -24.21 4.72 23.93
N ALA A 60 -23.15 3.98 24.24
CA ALA A 60 -21.84 4.58 24.53
C ALA A 60 -21.31 5.43 23.36
N CYS A 61 -21.40 4.92 22.13
CA CYS A 61 -20.97 5.67 20.95
C CYS A 61 -21.77 6.97 20.77
N VAL A 62 -23.08 6.95 21.01
CA VAL A 62 -23.96 8.13 20.95
C VAL A 62 -23.52 9.18 21.98
N LEU A 63 -23.27 8.77 23.23
CA LEU A 63 -22.75 9.69 24.26
C LEU A 63 -21.40 10.30 23.86
N SER A 64 -20.50 9.50 23.27
CA SER A 64 -19.27 10.03 22.69
C SER A 64 -19.50 11.00 21.54
N GLY A 65 -20.52 10.76 20.70
CA GLY A 65 -20.97 11.70 19.67
C GLY A 65 -21.50 13.02 20.24
N LEU A 66 -22.08 12.99 21.43
CA LEU A 66 -22.52 14.17 22.19
C LEU A 66 -21.38 14.87 22.95
N GLY A 67 -20.14 14.39 22.82
CA GLY A 67 -18.96 14.99 23.43
C GLY A 67 -18.60 14.42 24.80
N GLU A 68 -19.22 13.32 25.22
CA GLU A 68 -18.96 12.69 26.51
C GLU A 68 -17.92 11.55 26.43
N ARG A 69 -17.39 11.19 27.59
CA ARG A 69 -16.52 10.02 27.75
C ARG A 69 -17.20 9.02 28.68
N PRO A 70 -17.99 8.06 28.14
CA PRO A 70 -18.68 7.08 28.95
C PRO A 70 -17.68 6.06 29.51
N LEU A 71 -17.17 6.30 30.72
CA LEU A 71 -16.15 5.47 31.37
C LEU A 71 -16.71 4.23 32.08
N SER A 72 -17.96 4.27 32.55
CA SER A 72 -18.61 3.14 33.23
C SER A 72 -20.14 3.18 33.09
N SER A 73 -20.76 2.00 33.20
CA SER A 73 -22.21 1.77 33.11
C SER A 73 -22.83 1.70 34.52
N PRO A 74 -24.12 2.05 34.71
CA PRO A 74 -25.11 2.43 33.69
C PRO A 74 -24.85 3.81 33.08
N TYR A 75 -25.12 3.93 31.79
CA TYR A 75 -25.08 5.21 31.09
C TYR A 75 -26.33 6.04 31.41
N ARG A 76 -26.20 7.37 31.39
CA ARG A 76 -27.35 8.26 31.55
C ARG A 76 -28.32 8.10 30.39
N ASP A 77 -29.58 8.50 30.60
CA ASP A 77 -30.56 8.58 29.53
C ASP A 77 -30.16 9.64 28.49
N VAL A 78 -30.46 9.36 27.21
CA VAL A 78 -30.30 10.30 26.10
C VAL A 78 -31.69 10.67 25.59
N THR A 79 -31.93 11.96 25.40
CA THR A 79 -33.24 12.46 24.96
C THR A 79 -33.36 12.50 23.43
N ILE A 80 -34.58 12.55 22.91
CA ILE A 80 -34.79 12.73 21.47
C ILE A 80 -34.13 14.02 20.97
N ALA A 81 -34.20 15.12 21.73
CA ALA A 81 -33.57 16.39 21.35
C ALA A 81 -32.04 16.28 21.22
N GLU A 82 -31.40 15.51 22.12
CA GLU A 82 -29.97 15.21 22.01
C GLU A 82 -29.67 14.39 20.75
N MET A 83 -30.47 13.36 20.46
CA MET A 83 -30.33 12.58 19.22
C MET A 83 -30.50 13.44 17.96
N GLU A 84 -31.46 14.35 17.96
CA GLU A 84 -31.69 15.31 16.86
C GLU A 84 -30.55 16.31 16.70
N SER A 85 -29.76 16.59 17.76
CA SER A 85 -28.59 17.47 17.68
C SER A 85 -27.41 16.83 16.92
N LEU A 86 -27.38 15.49 16.82
CA LEU A 86 -26.30 14.76 16.18
C LEU A 86 -26.31 14.99 14.66
N THR A 87 -25.18 15.46 14.14
CA THR A 87 -24.97 15.63 12.68
C THR A 87 -23.94 14.65 12.12
N ALA A 88 -23.09 14.08 12.97
CA ALA A 88 -22.13 13.05 12.65
C ALA A 88 -21.98 12.07 13.81
N LEU A 89 -21.82 10.79 13.51
CA LEU A 89 -21.56 9.75 14.51
C LEU A 89 -20.49 8.78 13.98
N ASN A 90 -19.47 8.50 14.80
CA ASN A 90 -18.37 7.61 14.44
C ASN A 90 -18.24 6.48 15.46
N CYS A 91 -18.77 5.31 15.09
CA CYS A 91 -18.66 4.07 15.84
C CYS A 91 -17.78 3.08 15.08
N GLU A 92 -16.58 3.48 14.62
CA GLU A 92 -15.62 2.56 14.02
C GLU A 92 -15.10 1.57 15.08
N LEU A 93 -15.13 0.27 14.78
CA LEU A 93 -14.46 -0.73 15.61
C LEU A 93 -12.96 -0.72 15.30
N ARG A 94 -12.15 -0.17 16.22
CA ARG A 94 -10.68 -0.14 16.10
C ARG A 94 -10.06 -1.32 16.85
N PHE A 95 -9.08 -1.95 16.20
CA PHE A 95 -8.29 -3.05 16.80
C PHE A 95 -6.98 -2.57 17.46
N ASP A 96 -6.69 -1.28 17.38
CA ASP A 96 -5.51 -0.68 18.02
C ASP A 96 -5.93 -0.20 19.41
N TYR A 97 -5.66 -1.03 20.43
CA TYR A 97 -5.87 -0.71 21.84
C TYR A 97 -4.89 0.38 22.28
N ASP A 98 -5.37 1.59 22.55
CA ASP A 98 -4.75 2.45 23.55
C ASP A 98 -5.21 1.96 24.94
N GLU A 99 -4.31 1.91 25.93
CA GLU A 99 -4.57 1.32 27.26
C GLU A 99 -5.68 2.01 28.07
N ASP A 100 -6.12 3.20 27.63
CA ASP A 100 -7.12 4.05 28.30
C ASP A 100 -8.53 3.98 27.68
N ASP A 101 -8.72 3.25 26.58
CA ASP A 101 -10.05 3.11 25.95
C ASP A 101 -10.85 1.97 26.60
N VAL A 102 -12.13 2.25 26.92
CA VAL A 102 -13.08 1.21 27.33
C VAL A 102 -13.18 0.21 26.17
N PRO A 103 -12.96 -1.11 26.39
CA PRO A 103 -13.13 -2.08 25.33
C PRO A 103 -14.60 -2.10 24.89
N LEU A 104 -14.90 -1.40 23.79
CA LEU A 104 -16.21 -1.45 23.16
C LEU A 104 -16.36 -2.83 22.51
N ASN A 105 -17.42 -3.53 22.87
CA ASN A 105 -17.80 -4.71 22.10
C ASN A 105 -18.32 -4.24 20.72
N PRO A 106 -18.29 -5.11 19.71
CA PRO A 106 -18.91 -4.79 18.44
C PRO A 106 -20.41 -4.51 18.62
N ILE A 107 -20.87 -3.39 18.09
CA ILE A 107 -22.28 -3.02 17.99
C ILE A 107 -22.98 -4.04 17.08
N SER A 108 -24.09 -4.57 17.57
CA SER A 108 -24.94 -5.55 16.90
C SER A 108 -26.30 -4.97 16.49
N GLY A 109 -26.88 -4.12 17.33
CA GLY A 109 -28.20 -3.51 17.11
C GLY A 109 -28.14 -1.98 16.95
N LEU A 110 -28.97 -1.45 16.04
CA LEU A 110 -29.10 0.00 15.80
C LEU A 110 -30.36 0.63 16.40
N GLY A 111 -31.01 -0.03 17.37
CA GLY A 111 -32.20 0.49 18.05
C GLY A 111 -31.93 1.86 18.69
N GLY A 112 -32.85 2.80 18.49
CA GLY A 112 -32.72 4.21 18.93
C GLY A 112 -32.12 5.14 17.88
N LEU A 113 -31.31 4.64 16.94
CA LEU A 113 -30.62 5.49 15.96
C LEU A 113 -31.56 6.20 14.97
N SER A 114 -32.79 5.71 14.79
CA SER A 114 -33.82 6.36 13.97
C SER A 114 -34.21 7.76 14.45
N HIS A 115 -33.95 8.10 15.72
CA HIS A 115 -34.20 9.45 16.27
C HIS A 115 -33.14 10.47 15.85
N ALA A 116 -31.97 10.03 15.35
CA ALA A 116 -30.89 10.93 14.94
C ALA A 116 -31.10 11.47 13.51
N VAL A 117 -32.28 12.05 13.25
CA VAL A 117 -32.79 12.44 11.92
C VAL A 117 -31.94 13.50 11.21
N ASN A 118 -31.07 14.20 11.93
CA ASN A 118 -30.15 15.21 11.40
C ASN A 118 -28.77 14.66 11.05
N LEU A 119 -28.53 13.35 11.22
CA LEU A 119 -27.28 12.73 10.82
C LEU A 119 -27.02 12.89 9.32
N THR A 120 -25.85 13.45 9.03
CA THR A 120 -25.30 13.58 7.68
C THR A 120 -24.14 12.62 7.44
N SER A 121 -23.47 12.19 8.52
CA SER A 121 -22.34 11.28 8.48
C SER A 121 -22.47 10.19 9.52
N LEU A 122 -22.34 8.92 9.09
CA LEU A 122 -22.37 7.78 9.98
C LEU A 122 -21.26 6.79 9.59
N ASN A 123 -20.42 6.44 10.56
CA ASN A 123 -19.40 5.39 10.40
C ASN A 123 -19.69 4.24 11.36
N LEU A 124 -19.94 3.05 10.80
CA LEU A 124 -20.18 1.79 11.50
C LEU A 124 -19.15 0.73 11.06
N GLN A 125 -18.00 1.15 10.54
CA GLN A 125 -16.99 0.24 10.00
C GLN A 125 -16.54 -0.78 11.05
N GLY A 126 -16.48 -2.05 10.66
CA GLY A 126 -16.00 -3.16 11.49
C GLY A 126 -17.01 -3.69 12.51
N GLN A 127 -18.20 -3.10 12.60
CA GLN A 127 -19.24 -3.53 13.55
C GLN A 127 -19.92 -4.85 13.13
N GLN A 128 -20.53 -5.56 14.08
CA GLN A 128 -21.18 -6.87 13.86
C GLN A 128 -22.71 -6.73 13.76
N LEU A 129 -23.15 -5.88 12.83
CA LEU A 129 -24.55 -5.51 12.69
C LEU A 129 -25.43 -6.69 12.24
N ASP A 130 -26.53 -6.92 12.95
CA ASP A 130 -27.59 -7.85 12.52
C ASP A 130 -28.41 -7.26 11.37
N SER A 131 -28.66 -5.95 11.42
CA SER A 131 -29.49 -5.23 10.47
C SER A 131 -29.17 -3.74 10.45
N ILE A 132 -29.52 -3.09 9.33
CA ILE A 132 -29.44 -1.64 9.14
C ILE A 132 -30.82 -1.01 8.88
N ALA A 133 -31.90 -1.69 9.27
CA ALA A 133 -33.28 -1.22 9.04
C ALA A 133 -33.53 0.18 9.59
N GLN A 134 -32.94 0.52 10.74
CA GLN A 134 -33.08 1.80 11.43
C GLN A 134 -32.48 2.98 10.65
N LEU A 135 -31.69 2.73 9.60
CA LEU A 135 -31.14 3.79 8.75
C LEU A 135 -32.14 4.30 7.71
N ALA A 136 -33.27 3.61 7.50
CA ALA A 136 -34.19 3.89 6.38
C ALA A 136 -34.76 5.32 6.38
N ASP A 137 -34.90 5.94 7.55
CA ASP A 137 -35.52 7.25 7.72
C ASP A 137 -34.50 8.40 7.86
N LEU A 138 -33.20 8.10 7.85
CA LEU A 138 -32.14 9.09 8.01
C LEU A 138 -31.84 9.82 6.69
N GLN A 139 -32.84 10.53 6.15
CA GLN A 139 -32.86 11.12 4.80
C GLN A 139 -31.75 12.16 4.55
N LYS A 140 -31.14 12.71 5.61
CA LYS A 140 -30.03 13.67 5.53
C LYS A 140 -28.66 13.00 5.41
N LEU A 141 -28.57 11.68 5.53
CA LEU A 141 -27.31 10.96 5.37
C LEU A 141 -26.71 11.22 4.00
N SER A 142 -25.50 11.77 4.02
CA SER A 142 -24.68 12.07 2.84
C SER A 142 -23.50 11.11 2.74
N THR A 143 -22.95 10.68 3.88
CA THR A 143 -21.80 9.76 3.95
C THR A 143 -22.10 8.61 4.90
N LEU A 144 -21.95 7.38 4.41
CA LEU A 144 -22.21 6.18 5.18
C LEU A 144 -21.10 5.15 4.96
N ASP A 145 -20.48 4.72 6.06
CA ASP A 145 -19.48 3.66 6.07
C ASP A 145 -20.01 2.43 6.82
N LEU A 146 -20.17 1.34 6.08
CA LEU A 146 -20.59 0.00 6.53
C LEU A 146 -19.49 -1.03 6.24
N GLY A 147 -18.27 -0.58 5.98
CA GLY A 147 -17.16 -1.43 5.58
C GLY A 147 -16.83 -2.48 6.65
N SER A 148 -16.52 -3.70 6.24
CA SER A 148 -16.18 -4.81 7.14
C SER A 148 -17.26 -5.15 8.18
N THR A 149 -18.53 -4.91 7.86
CA THR A 149 -19.68 -5.35 8.66
C THR A 149 -20.27 -6.68 8.13
N SER A 150 -21.18 -7.29 8.88
CA SER A 150 -21.86 -8.56 8.53
C SER A 150 -23.07 -8.41 7.60
N ILE A 151 -23.44 -7.21 7.16
CA ILE A 151 -24.66 -6.98 6.39
C ILE A 151 -24.65 -7.69 5.03
N ASP A 152 -25.81 -8.16 4.59
CA ASP A 152 -26.01 -8.82 3.29
C ASP A 152 -26.96 -8.06 2.34
N SER A 153 -27.64 -7.03 2.86
CA SER A 153 -28.70 -6.31 2.17
C SER A 153 -28.58 -4.81 2.38
N LEU A 154 -28.63 -4.07 1.26
CA LEU A 154 -28.67 -2.60 1.24
C LEU A 154 -30.10 -2.05 1.13
N SER A 155 -31.12 -2.90 1.31
CA SER A 155 -32.52 -2.52 1.07
C SER A 155 -32.98 -1.29 1.87
N PRO A 156 -32.59 -1.11 3.15
CA PRO A 156 -32.93 0.09 3.91
C PRO A 156 -32.39 1.40 3.30
N LEU A 157 -31.37 1.35 2.44
CA LEU A 157 -30.77 2.55 1.84
C LEU A 157 -31.54 3.09 0.63
N ARG A 158 -32.59 2.39 0.15
CA ARG A 158 -33.27 2.70 -1.13
C ARG A 158 -33.73 4.17 -1.26
N GLY A 159 -34.17 4.77 -0.16
CA GLY A 159 -34.72 6.12 -0.12
C GLY A 159 -33.71 7.23 0.16
N LEU A 160 -32.48 6.91 0.57
CA LEU A 160 -31.49 7.87 1.09
C LEU A 160 -30.81 8.67 -0.02
N THR A 161 -31.60 9.41 -0.80
CA THR A 161 -31.18 10.10 -2.03
C THR A 161 -30.16 11.23 -1.83
N SER A 162 -29.94 11.65 -0.58
CA SER A 162 -28.88 12.56 -0.17
C SER A 162 -27.49 11.91 -0.17
N LEU A 163 -27.39 10.58 -0.18
CA LEU A 163 -26.10 9.88 -0.14
C LEU A 163 -25.21 10.27 -1.32
N THR A 164 -24.01 10.70 -0.97
CA THR A 164 -22.93 11.06 -1.90
C THR A 164 -21.76 10.07 -1.80
N GLU A 165 -21.55 9.44 -0.64
CA GLU A 165 -20.51 8.44 -0.43
C GLU A 165 -21.07 7.24 0.34
N LEU A 166 -20.84 6.04 -0.19
CA LEU A 166 -21.21 4.77 0.44
C LEU A 166 -20.01 3.79 0.37
N ASP A 167 -19.54 3.35 1.53
CA ASP A 167 -18.65 2.19 1.65
C ASP A 167 -19.46 1.01 2.22
N ALA A 168 -19.53 -0.07 1.44
CA ALA A 168 -20.11 -1.35 1.84
C ALA A 168 -19.11 -2.48 1.54
N SER A 169 -17.81 -2.18 1.57
CA SER A 169 -16.74 -3.12 1.27
C SER A 169 -16.63 -4.21 2.32
N ASN A 170 -16.16 -5.39 1.94
CA ASN A 170 -15.98 -6.57 2.78
C ASN A 170 -17.24 -6.96 3.57
N THR A 171 -18.41 -6.77 2.97
CA THR A 171 -19.71 -7.21 3.49
C THR A 171 -20.24 -8.44 2.73
N ALA A 172 -21.34 -9.03 3.19
CA ALA A 172 -21.98 -10.15 2.51
C ALA A 172 -22.92 -9.73 1.36
N VAL A 173 -22.97 -8.43 1.01
CA VAL A 173 -23.90 -7.86 0.03
C VAL A 173 -23.83 -8.57 -1.32
N VAL A 174 -25.00 -8.95 -1.84
CA VAL A 174 -25.15 -9.65 -3.13
C VAL A 174 -25.76 -8.79 -4.24
N SER A 175 -26.51 -7.74 -3.88
CA SER A 175 -27.31 -6.96 -4.83
C SER A 175 -27.18 -5.46 -4.61
N LEU A 176 -27.01 -4.72 -5.72
CA LEU A 176 -26.97 -3.25 -5.75
C LEU A 176 -28.29 -2.63 -6.20
N ALA A 177 -29.36 -3.41 -6.34
CA ALA A 177 -30.67 -2.90 -6.73
C ALA A 177 -31.21 -1.76 -5.86
N PRO A 178 -31.01 -1.76 -4.51
CA PRO A 178 -31.44 -0.65 -3.67
C PRO A 178 -30.80 0.70 -4.04
N LEU A 179 -29.61 0.71 -4.65
CA LEU A 179 -28.87 1.94 -4.92
C LEU A 179 -29.34 2.68 -6.17
N LYS A 180 -30.26 2.12 -6.96
CA LYS A 180 -30.64 2.60 -8.30
C LYS A 180 -31.08 4.08 -8.32
N GLU A 181 -31.78 4.54 -7.29
CA GLU A 181 -32.31 5.91 -7.22
C GLU A 181 -31.38 6.90 -6.49
N LEU A 182 -30.21 6.46 -6.00
CA LEU A 182 -29.25 7.31 -5.27
C LEU A 182 -28.41 8.20 -6.21
N ARG A 183 -29.08 9.02 -7.01
CA ARG A 183 -28.48 9.80 -8.12
C ARG A 183 -27.47 10.85 -7.67
N SER A 184 -27.41 11.16 -6.38
CA SER A 184 -26.40 12.03 -5.76
C SER A 184 -25.06 11.34 -5.53
N LEU A 185 -25.00 10.00 -5.62
CA LEU A 185 -23.83 9.21 -5.29
C LEU A 185 -22.63 9.56 -6.20
N ARG A 186 -21.50 9.84 -5.56
CA ARG A 186 -20.21 10.21 -6.16
C ARG A 186 -19.15 9.14 -5.92
N SER A 187 -19.22 8.45 -4.79
CA SER A 187 -18.32 7.37 -4.42
C SER A 187 -19.10 6.14 -3.98
N LEU A 188 -18.75 4.98 -4.54
CA LEU A 188 -19.29 3.69 -4.15
C LEU A 188 -18.14 2.68 -4.01
N ASP A 189 -17.97 2.13 -2.82
CA ASP A 189 -17.08 0.99 -2.57
C ASP A 189 -17.90 -0.25 -2.20
N VAL A 190 -17.78 -1.30 -3.02
CA VAL A 190 -18.38 -2.62 -2.79
C VAL A 190 -17.33 -3.71 -2.94
N ASN A 191 -16.07 -3.36 -2.68
CA ASN A 191 -14.95 -4.29 -2.76
C ASN A 191 -15.16 -5.50 -1.86
N GLY A 192 -14.81 -6.71 -2.29
CA GLY A 192 -14.88 -7.89 -1.44
C GLY A 192 -16.31 -8.33 -1.09
N THR A 193 -17.32 -7.87 -1.84
CA THR A 193 -18.71 -8.31 -1.72
C THR A 193 -19.04 -9.46 -2.68
N ASN A 194 -20.22 -10.06 -2.54
CA ASN A 194 -20.69 -11.13 -3.42
C ASN A 194 -21.47 -10.63 -4.66
N VAL A 195 -21.38 -9.32 -4.97
CA VAL A 195 -22.06 -8.72 -6.13
C VAL A 195 -21.59 -9.36 -7.43
N THR A 196 -22.54 -9.78 -8.26
CA THR A 196 -22.29 -10.41 -9.57
C THR A 196 -22.54 -9.47 -10.75
N THR A 197 -23.41 -8.46 -10.58
CA THR A 197 -23.81 -7.55 -11.66
C THR A 197 -23.93 -6.11 -11.18
N ILE A 198 -23.72 -5.18 -12.10
CA ILE A 198 -23.77 -3.73 -11.86
C ILE A 198 -24.76 -2.99 -12.78
N GLY A 199 -25.66 -3.72 -13.44
CA GLY A 199 -26.66 -3.16 -14.37
C GLY A 199 -27.62 -2.14 -13.73
N ARG A 200 -27.66 -2.06 -12.40
CA ARG A 200 -28.50 -1.11 -11.65
C ARG A 200 -27.82 0.25 -11.41
N LEU A 201 -26.54 0.38 -11.75
CA LEU A 201 -25.76 1.61 -11.54
C LEU A 201 -25.83 2.59 -12.72
N GLU A 202 -26.49 2.23 -13.83
CA GLU A 202 -26.51 3.02 -15.08
C GLU A 202 -27.02 4.47 -14.89
N GLY A 203 -27.93 4.68 -13.93
CA GLY A 203 -28.52 5.98 -13.61
C GLY A 203 -27.67 6.87 -12.69
N LEU A 204 -26.59 6.36 -12.10
CA LEU A 204 -25.75 7.08 -11.13
C LEU A 204 -24.75 8.01 -11.83
N THR A 205 -25.25 8.89 -12.69
CA THR A 205 -24.45 9.72 -13.60
C THR A 205 -23.50 10.71 -12.93
N ARG A 206 -23.65 10.93 -11.61
CA ARG A 206 -22.73 11.72 -10.78
C ARG A 206 -21.56 10.91 -10.22
N LEU A 207 -21.54 9.59 -10.37
CA LEU A 207 -20.52 8.71 -9.82
C LEU A 207 -19.14 9.05 -10.42
N GLU A 208 -18.17 9.29 -9.54
CA GLU A 208 -16.79 9.66 -9.88
C GLU A 208 -15.80 8.55 -9.52
N THR A 209 -16.10 7.78 -8.47
CA THR A 209 -15.27 6.68 -7.97
C THR A 209 -16.13 5.43 -7.79
N LEU A 210 -15.68 4.32 -8.34
CA LEU A 210 -16.28 3.00 -8.15
C LEU A 210 -15.20 1.96 -7.85
N ASN A 211 -15.34 1.25 -6.74
CA ASN A 211 -14.53 0.09 -6.41
C ASN A 211 -15.38 -1.17 -6.40
N ILE A 212 -15.13 -2.05 -7.36
CA ILE A 212 -15.77 -3.36 -7.54
C ILE A 212 -14.71 -4.47 -7.51
N GLY A 213 -13.58 -4.24 -6.85
CA GLY A 213 -12.54 -5.25 -6.68
C GLY A 213 -13.02 -6.43 -5.83
N TYR A 214 -12.48 -7.63 -6.07
CA TYR A 214 -12.91 -8.87 -5.39
C TYR A 214 -14.42 -9.11 -5.38
N THR A 215 -15.12 -8.64 -6.41
CA THR A 215 -16.53 -8.98 -6.68
C THR A 215 -16.61 -9.93 -7.86
N LYS A 216 -17.76 -10.58 -8.05
CA LYS A 216 -18.05 -11.51 -9.16
C LYS A 216 -18.42 -10.79 -10.46
N VAL A 217 -18.22 -9.47 -10.56
CA VAL A 217 -18.53 -8.67 -11.74
C VAL A 217 -17.52 -8.94 -12.86
N ASN A 218 -18.01 -9.37 -14.02
CA ASN A 218 -17.19 -9.71 -15.19
C ASN A 218 -17.35 -8.75 -16.39
N SER A 219 -18.26 -7.78 -16.32
CA SER A 219 -18.51 -6.80 -17.39
C SER A 219 -18.79 -5.42 -16.81
N VAL A 220 -18.25 -4.39 -17.47
CA VAL A 220 -18.45 -2.98 -17.10
C VAL A 220 -19.25 -2.19 -18.13
N THR A 221 -19.98 -2.87 -19.01
CA THR A 221 -20.82 -2.23 -20.04
C THR A 221 -21.88 -1.30 -19.46
N ALA A 222 -22.46 -1.66 -18.32
CA ALA A 222 -23.43 -0.84 -17.58
C ALA A 222 -22.83 0.49 -17.11
N LEU A 223 -21.51 0.63 -17.04
CA LEU A 223 -20.88 1.91 -16.63
C LEU A 223 -20.76 2.90 -17.80
N ALA A 224 -21.12 2.52 -19.03
CA ALA A 224 -20.99 3.38 -20.21
C ALA A 224 -21.69 4.77 -20.11
N PRO A 225 -22.86 4.91 -19.45
CA PRO A 225 -23.50 6.21 -19.23
C PRO A 225 -22.76 7.11 -18.22
N LEU A 226 -21.87 6.56 -17.38
CA LEU A 226 -21.25 7.27 -16.26
C LEU A 226 -20.10 8.17 -16.73
N LYS A 227 -20.43 9.27 -17.41
CA LYS A 227 -19.44 10.18 -18.01
C LYS A 227 -18.60 10.95 -16.99
N ARG A 228 -18.98 10.94 -15.70
CA ARG A 228 -18.18 11.51 -14.60
C ARG A 228 -17.22 10.53 -13.96
N LEU A 229 -17.30 9.24 -14.26
CA LEU A 229 -16.46 8.22 -13.64
C LEU A 229 -14.98 8.47 -13.96
N ARG A 230 -14.18 8.71 -12.93
CA ARG A 230 -12.74 9.02 -13.01
C ARG A 230 -11.87 7.90 -12.49
N THR A 231 -12.36 7.16 -11.50
CA THR A 231 -11.62 6.10 -10.83
C THR A 231 -12.42 4.81 -10.86
N LEU A 232 -11.81 3.76 -11.38
CA LEU A 232 -12.36 2.40 -11.35
C LEU A 232 -11.31 1.43 -10.79
N VAL A 233 -11.70 0.67 -9.78
CA VAL A 233 -10.94 -0.49 -9.27
C VAL A 233 -11.75 -1.76 -9.57
N TRP A 234 -11.14 -2.73 -10.25
CA TRP A 234 -11.83 -3.93 -10.73
C TRP A 234 -10.90 -5.17 -10.79
N GLY A 235 -11.46 -6.36 -10.58
CA GLY A 235 -10.74 -7.64 -10.50
C GLY A 235 -10.33 -8.02 -9.08
N GLY A 236 -9.67 -9.16 -8.89
CA GLY A 236 -9.25 -9.67 -7.57
C GLY A 236 -8.32 -10.88 -7.71
N TYR A 237 -7.50 -11.19 -6.68
CA TYR A 237 -6.45 -12.22 -6.73
C TYR A 237 -6.90 -13.67 -6.61
N ASP A 238 -8.19 -13.93 -6.46
CA ASP A 238 -8.70 -15.30 -6.42
C ASP A 238 -8.94 -15.87 -7.83
N ARG A 239 -9.15 -17.18 -7.88
CA ARG A 239 -9.35 -17.91 -9.14
C ARG A 239 -10.71 -17.61 -9.81
N PHE A 240 -11.64 -16.99 -9.10
CA PHE A 240 -12.99 -16.74 -9.56
C PHE A 240 -13.12 -15.38 -10.25
N HIS A 241 -12.17 -14.47 -10.05
CA HIS A 241 -12.26 -13.07 -10.49
C HIS A 241 -11.25 -12.68 -11.59
N SER A 242 -10.84 -13.63 -12.44
CA SER A 242 -9.96 -13.32 -13.56
C SER A 242 -10.69 -12.54 -14.66
N VAL A 243 -10.50 -11.22 -14.66
CA VAL A 243 -10.93 -10.34 -15.74
C VAL A 243 -10.02 -10.59 -16.95
N SER A 244 -10.40 -11.51 -17.81
CA SER A 244 -9.65 -11.87 -19.03
C SER A 244 -10.08 -11.03 -20.24
N ASP A 245 -11.36 -10.64 -20.30
CA ASP A 245 -11.90 -9.72 -21.29
C ASP A 245 -12.38 -8.41 -20.63
N LEU A 246 -11.99 -7.29 -21.22
CA LEU A 246 -12.30 -5.95 -20.70
C LEU A 246 -13.55 -5.38 -21.36
N HIS A 247 -14.60 -6.19 -21.33
CA HIS A 247 -15.84 -5.92 -22.02
C HIS A 247 -16.46 -4.60 -21.51
N GLY A 248 -16.66 -3.65 -22.42
CA GLY A 248 -17.19 -2.32 -22.12
C GLY A 248 -16.17 -1.27 -21.63
N LEU A 249 -14.93 -1.65 -21.25
CA LEU A 249 -13.95 -0.70 -20.69
C LEU A 249 -13.65 0.47 -21.64
N HIS A 250 -13.60 0.20 -22.95
CA HIS A 250 -13.35 1.22 -23.97
C HIS A 250 -14.42 2.32 -24.04
N LYS A 251 -15.61 2.11 -23.44
CA LYS A 251 -16.68 3.12 -23.36
C LYS A 251 -16.45 4.13 -22.23
N LEU A 252 -15.55 3.83 -21.29
CA LEU A 252 -15.28 4.65 -20.10
C LEU A 252 -14.22 5.72 -20.37
N THR A 253 -14.52 6.61 -21.33
CA THR A 253 -13.56 7.57 -21.89
C THR A 253 -13.08 8.65 -20.90
N SER A 254 -13.82 8.87 -19.81
CA SER A 254 -13.50 9.86 -18.77
C SER A 254 -12.55 9.37 -17.69
N LEU A 255 -12.20 8.07 -17.69
CA LEU A 255 -11.34 7.47 -16.68
C LEU A 255 -9.97 8.13 -16.64
N ARG A 256 -9.53 8.47 -15.42
CA ARG A 256 -8.20 9.01 -15.11
C ARG A 256 -7.35 7.98 -14.37
N THR A 257 -7.99 7.15 -13.56
CA THR A 257 -7.35 6.08 -12.78
C THR A 257 -8.08 4.77 -13.05
N LEU A 258 -7.32 3.77 -13.46
CA LEU A 258 -7.81 2.40 -13.63
C LEU A 258 -6.88 1.46 -12.88
N GLU A 259 -7.43 0.70 -11.93
CA GLU A 259 -6.73 -0.34 -11.21
C GLU A 259 -7.37 -1.69 -11.51
N LEU A 260 -6.59 -2.57 -12.11
CA LEU A 260 -6.99 -3.91 -12.47
C LEU A 260 -6.14 -4.93 -11.71
N GLN A 261 -6.81 -5.79 -10.95
CA GLN A 261 -6.16 -6.82 -10.12
C GLN A 261 -6.41 -8.21 -10.72
N ALA A 262 -5.35 -9.03 -10.76
CA ALA A 262 -5.34 -10.42 -11.22
C ALA A 262 -6.07 -10.71 -12.54
N THR A 263 -5.80 -9.87 -13.53
CA THR A 263 -6.42 -9.99 -14.85
C THR A 263 -5.92 -11.20 -15.66
N GLY A 264 -6.65 -11.59 -16.69
CA GLY A 264 -6.15 -12.51 -17.72
C GLY A 264 -5.51 -11.78 -18.91
N ILE A 265 -5.21 -10.48 -18.77
CA ILE A 265 -4.84 -9.60 -19.88
C ILE A 265 -3.42 -9.91 -20.33
N ALA A 266 -3.29 -10.61 -21.45
CA ALA A 266 -1.99 -10.91 -22.04
C ALA A 266 -1.31 -9.69 -22.70
N SER A 267 -2.09 -8.73 -23.23
CA SER A 267 -1.59 -7.56 -23.97
C SER A 267 -2.64 -6.43 -24.09
N PHE A 268 -2.17 -5.20 -24.37
CA PHE A 268 -3.00 -4.03 -24.67
C PHE A 268 -3.26 -3.80 -26.17
N ALA A 269 -2.77 -4.66 -27.07
CA ALA A 269 -2.82 -4.41 -28.51
C ALA A 269 -4.24 -4.12 -29.02
N LYS A 270 -5.22 -4.90 -28.53
CA LYS A 270 -6.65 -4.79 -28.88
C LYS A 270 -7.39 -3.65 -28.17
N TRP A 271 -6.76 -2.96 -27.22
CA TRP A 271 -7.42 -1.86 -26.52
C TRP A 271 -7.58 -0.67 -27.48
N LYS A 272 -8.77 -0.08 -27.50
CA LYS A 272 -9.05 1.14 -28.26
C LYS A 272 -8.38 2.38 -27.63
N GLY A 273 -7.91 2.27 -26.40
CA GLY A 273 -7.29 3.35 -25.63
C GLY A 273 -8.26 3.99 -24.64
N LEU A 274 -7.72 4.68 -23.64
CA LEU A 274 -8.46 5.49 -22.67
C LEU A 274 -7.83 6.89 -22.67
N PRO A 275 -8.47 7.90 -23.31
CA PRO A 275 -7.81 9.14 -23.69
C PRO A 275 -7.42 10.02 -22.50
N GLU A 276 -8.19 9.96 -21.41
CA GLU A 276 -7.96 10.71 -20.18
C GLU A 276 -7.12 9.98 -19.13
N LEU A 277 -6.69 8.74 -19.41
CA LEU A 277 -6.04 7.89 -18.42
C LEU A 277 -4.65 8.43 -18.05
N ARG A 278 -4.45 8.65 -16.75
CA ARG A 278 -3.20 9.14 -16.15
C ARG A 278 -2.52 8.09 -15.29
N THR A 279 -3.31 7.25 -14.63
CA THR A 279 -2.81 6.18 -13.78
C THR A 279 -3.41 4.86 -14.22
N LEU A 280 -2.54 3.90 -14.55
CA LEU A 280 -2.92 2.53 -14.83
C LEU A 280 -2.15 1.61 -13.89
N LYS A 281 -2.87 0.77 -13.13
CA LYS A 281 -2.27 -0.34 -12.41
C LYS A 281 -2.86 -1.63 -12.94
N ILE A 282 -2.00 -2.54 -13.39
CA ILE A 282 -2.37 -3.91 -13.73
C ILE A 282 -1.46 -4.83 -12.93
N GLU A 283 -2.03 -5.48 -11.92
CA GLU A 283 -1.26 -6.30 -11.01
C GLU A 283 -1.65 -7.77 -11.14
N GLY A 284 -0.65 -8.66 -11.17
CA GLY A 284 -0.88 -10.11 -11.06
C GLY A 284 -1.64 -10.76 -12.22
N GLY A 285 -1.53 -10.24 -13.45
CA GLY A 285 -2.51 -10.49 -14.50
C GLY A 285 -2.07 -11.24 -15.76
N GLY A 286 -1.00 -12.04 -15.68
CA GLY A 286 -0.52 -12.81 -16.83
C GLY A 286 -0.03 -11.96 -18.02
N LEU A 287 0.19 -10.65 -17.84
CA LEU A 287 0.64 -9.76 -18.92
C LEU A 287 1.96 -10.25 -19.51
N ARG A 288 1.98 -10.41 -20.84
CA ARG A 288 3.15 -10.87 -21.61
C ARG A 288 3.80 -9.74 -22.41
N SER A 289 3.01 -8.75 -22.80
CA SER A 289 3.47 -7.64 -23.65
C SER A 289 2.80 -6.33 -23.28
N VAL A 290 3.58 -5.26 -23.30
CA VAL A 290 3.12 -3.87 -23.12
C VAL A 290 2.72 -3.19 -24.43
N ALA A 291 2.75 -3.90 -25.56
CA ALA A 291 2.33 -3.38 -26.86
C ALA A 291 0.89 -2.84 -26.79
N GLY A 292 0.66 -1.64 -27.31
CA GLY A 292 -0.62 -0.92 -27.25
C GLY A 292 -0.70 0.16 -26.17
N LEU A 293 0.20 0.17 -25.16
CA LEU A 293 0.24 1.25 -24.14
C LEU A 293 0.46 2.64 -24.75
N MET A 294 1.10 2.72 -25.92
CA MET A 294 1.27 3.95 -26.71
C MET A 294 -0.04 4.70 -27.01
N LYS A 295 -1.19 4.03 -26.97
CA LYS A 295 -2.51 4.63 -27.18
C LYS A 295 -2.94 5.51 -25.99
N MET A 296 -2.38 5.32 -24.80
CA MET A 296 -2.69 6.08 -23.57
C MET A 296 -1.75 7.30 -23.46
N LYS A 297 -1.99 8.31 -24.29
CA LYS A 297 -1.08 9.46 -24.47
C LYS A 297 -0.91 10.35 -23.22
N LYS A 298 -1.86 10.31 -22.27
CA LYS A 298 -1.83 11.07 -21.01
C LYS A 298 -1.29 10.27 -19.82
N LEU A 299 -0.82 9.03 -20.03
CA LEU A 299 -0.36 8.16 -18.96
C LEU A 299 0.88 8.72 -18.25
N GLU A 300 0.78 8.90 -16.94
CA GLU A 300 1.81 9.46 -16.07
C GLU A 300 2.36 8.43 -15.08
N ASN A 301 1.52 7.50 -14.62
CA ASN A 301 1.86 6.48 -13.65
C ASN A 301 1.43 5.10 -14.13
N LEU A 302 2.36 4.16 -14.17
CA LEU A 302 2.10 2.78 -14.57
C LEU A 302 2.65 1.79 -13.54
N SER A 303 1.78 0.93 -13.02
CA SER A 303 2.17 -0.26 -12.24
C SER A 303 1.85 -1.51 -13.04
N LEU A 304 2.85 -2.36 -13.25
CA LEU A 304 2.75 -3.69 -13.86
C LEU A 304 3.22 -4.78 -12.89
N ARG A 305 3.09 -4.53 -11.58
CA ARG A 305 3.61 -5.43 -10.54
C ARG A 305 3.06 -6.84 -10.68
N TRP A 306 3.86 -7.83 -10.30
CA TRP A 306 3.46 -9.23 -10.26
C TRP A 306 3.04 -9.85 -11.61
N ASN A 307 3.27 -9.17 -12.74
CA ASN A 307 3.10 -9.77 -14.07
C ASN A 307 4.29 -10.68 -14.40
N ARG A 308 4.29 -11.88 -13.81
CA ARG A 308 5.37 -12.86 -13.89
C ARG A 308 5.58 -13.48 -15.29
N GLN A 309 4.77 -13.12 -16.28
CA GLN A 309 4.96 -13.53 -17.68
C GLN A 309 5.56 -12.41 -18.54
N LEU A 310 5.69 -11.19 -18.00
CA LEU A 310 6.31 -10.06 -18.69
C LEU A 310 7.84 -10.19 -18.65
N THR A 311 8.43 -10.41 -19.81
CA THR A 311 9.88 -10.65 -19.98
C THR A 311 10.59 -9.57 -20.79
N SER A 312 9.83 -8.78 -21.55
CA SER A 312 10.32 -7.67 -22.38
C SER A 312 9.57 -6.39 -22.08
N LEU A 313 10.26 -5.25 -22.21
CA LEU A 313 9.70 -3.91 -22.11
C LEU A 313 9.52 -3.27 -23.50
N SER A 314 9.76 -3.98 -24.59
CA SER A 314 9.48 -3.46 -25.94
C SER A 314 7.99 -3.13 -26.11
N GLY A 315 7.66 -1.89 -26.51
CA GLY A 315 6.28 -1.47 -26.78
C GLY A 315 5.82 -0.18 -26.08
N PHE A 316 6.69 0.49 -25.32
CA PHE A 316 6.39 1.78 -24.66
C PHE A 316 6.34 3.01 -25.61
N GLY A 317 6.54 2.83 -26.92
CA GLY A 317 6.75 3.91 -27.89
C GLY A 317 5.56 4.87 -27.99
N GLY A 318 5.59 6.00 -27.28
CA GLY A 318 4.55 7.04 -27.33
C GLY A 318 4.10 7.60 -25.97
N SER A 319 4.41 6.91 -24.86
CA SER A 319 4.02 7.35 -23.50
C SER A 319 4.92 8.48 -22.94
N SER A 320 5.01 9.60 -23.66
CA SER A 320 5.92 10.72 -23.36
C SER A 320 5.65 11.44 -22.03
N LYS A 321 4.47 11.25 -21.45
CA LYS A 321 4.09 11.82 -20.14
C LYS A 321 4.46 10.93 -18.96
N LEU A 322 4.90 9.68 -19.19
CA LEU A 322 5.15 8.71 -18.13
C LEU A 322 6.27 9.20 -17.19
N GLN A 323 5.93 9.36 -15.91
CA GLN A 323 6.82 9.85 -14.87
C GLN A 323 7.24 8.75 -13.89
N SER A 324 6.35 7.79 -13.65
CA SER A 324 6.56 6.68 -12.73
C SER A 324 6.22 5.34 -13.39
N LEU A 325 7.14 4.39 -13.28
CA LEU A 325 6.97 3.02 -13.76
C LEU A 325 7.34 2.03 -12.66
N ASP A 326 6.43 1.12 -12.33
CA ASP A 326 6.68 -0.02 -11.45
C ASP A 326 6.52 -1.34 -12.23
N ILE A 327 7.60 -2.09 -12.35
CA ILE A 327 7.68 -3.43 -12.97
C ILE A 327 8.16 -4.47 -11.96
N SER A 328 7.98 -4.21 -10.66
CA SER A 328 8.44 -5.10 -9.59
C SER A 328 7.79 -6.47 -9.71
N PHE A 329 8.54 -7.52 -9.40
CA PHE A 329 8.08 -8.92 -9.45
C PHE A 329 7.60 -9.37 -10.84
N THR A 330 8.15 -8.79 -11.91
CA THR A 330 8.07 -9.30 -13.29
C THR A 330 9.21 -10.28 -13.58
N LYS A 331 9.47 -10.63 -14.85
CA LYS A 331 10.63 -11.47 -15.27
C LYS A 331 11.55 -10.75 -16.26
N VAL A 332 11.55 -9.43 -16.24
CA VAL A 332 12.38 -8.60 -17.13
C VAL A 332 13.85 -8.69 -16.69
N LYS A 333 14.75 -8.98 -17.65
CA LYS A 333 16.19 -9.13 -17.36
C LYS A 333 16.98 -7.81 -17.39
N SER A 334 16.47 -6.79 -18.08
CA SER A 334 17.10 -5.46 -18.18
C SER A 334 16.09 -4.38 -18.59
N PHE A 335 16.50 -3.11 -18.55
CA PHE A 335 15.69 -1.97 -18.99
C PHE A 335 15.79 -1.69 -20.51
N SER A 336 16.33 -2.64 -21.28
CA SER A 336 16.29 -2.57 -22.74
C SER A 336 14.83 -2.61 -23.23
N GLY A 337 14.50 -1.76 -24.19
CA GLY A 337 13.15 -1.70 -24.78
C GLY A 337 12.20 -0.64 -24.21
N LEU A 338 12.53 0.05 -23.09
CA LEU A 338 11.69 1.16 -22.60
C LEU A 338 11.56 2.33 -23.61
N GLY A 339 12.50 2.47 -24.55
CA GLY A 339 12.56 3.62 -25.44
C GLY A 339 12.98 4.91 -24.72
N LYS A 340 12.74 6.08 -25.34
CA LYS A 340 13.04 7.40 -24.74
C LYS A 340 11.82 7.98 -24.02
N LEU A 341 11.56 7.54 -22.79
CA LEU A 341 10.52 8.13 -21.93
C LEU A 341 11.04 9.41 -21.27
N SER A 342 10.95 10.54 -21.98
CA SER A 342 11.62 11.80 -21.62
C SER A 342 11.21 12.41 -20.27
N LYS A 343 10.09 12.00 -19.67
CA LYS A 343 9.63 12.49 -18.36
C LYS A 343 9.82 11.50 -17.21
N LEU A 344 10.43 10.32 -17.46
CA LEU A 344 10.56 9.27 -16.44
C LEU A 344 11.49 9.72 -15.30
N LYS A 345 10.95 9.74 -14.08
CA LYS A 345 11.62 10.19 -12.84
C LYS A 345 11.77 9.05 -11.83
N HIS A 346 10.81 8.14 -11.79
CA HIS A 346 10.72 7.07 -10.78
C HIS A 346 10.60 5.72 -11.47
N LEU A 347 11.47 4.79 -11.08
CA LEU A 347 11.50 3.44 -11.62
C LEU A 347 11.63 2.42 -10.49
N HIS A 348 10.66 1.53 -10.38
CA HIS A 348 10.63 0.44 -9.43
C HIS A 348 10.69 -0.90 -10.16
N ALA A 349 11.65 -1.73 -9.82
CA ALA A 349 11.90 -3.01 -10.48
C ALA A 349 12.41 -4.05 -9.47
N SER A 350 11.93 -3.97 -8.23
CA SER A 350 12.32 -4.92 -7.19
C SER A 350 11.85 -6.33 -7.55
N GLY A 351 12.69 -7.35 -7.38
CA GLY A 351 12.24 -8.73 -7.62
C GLY A 351 11.99 -9.11 -9.09
N ALA A 352 12.41 -8.30 -10.06
CA ALA A 352 12.15 -8.52 -11.49
C ALA A 352 13.08 -9.56 -12.17
N ARG A 353 14.06 -10.11 -11.42
CA ARG A 353 15.14 -11.00 -11.90
C ARG A 353 16.13 -10.30 -12.85
N LEU A 354 16.32 -8.99 -12.68
CA LEU A 354 17.31 -8.22 -13.44
C LEU A 354 18.71 -8.79 -13.28
N THR A 355 19.42 -8.97 -14.40
CA THR A 355 20.85 -9.29 -14.43
C THR A 355 21.70 -8.10 -14.88
N SER A 356 21.07 -7.09 -15.50
CA SER A 356 21.71 -5.89 -16.02
C SER A 356 20.82 -4.66 -15.83
N LEU A 357 21.47 -3.51 -15.62
CA LEU A 357 20.83 -2.18 -15.62
C LEU A 357 20.94 -1.48 -17.00
N SER A 358 21.26 -2.22 -18.07
CA SER A 358 21.31 -1.70 -19.44
C SER A 358 19.97 -1.11 -19.86
N GLY A 359 20.00 -0.05 -20.67
CA GLY A 359 18.83 0.74 -21.06
C GLY A 359 18.63 2.01 -20.21
N LEU A 360 19.27 2.11 -19.04
CA LEU A 360 19.10 3.27 -18.17
C LEU A 360 19.91 4.51 -18.58
N THR A 361 20.95 4.38 -19.39
CA THR A 361 21.84 5.49 -19.78
C THR A 361 21.10 6.65 -20.45
N ALA A 362 20.00 6.36 -21.16
CA ALA A 362 19.12 7.35 -21.78
C ALA A 362 18.46 8.31 -20.78
N TYR A 363 18.38 7.95 -19.49
CA TYR A 363 17.66 8.68 -18.45
C TYR A 363 18.58 9.49 -17.52
N ARG A 364 19.82 9.73 -17.92
CA ARG A 364 20.83 10.50 -17.15
C ARG A 364 20.36 11.88 -16.69
N GLY A 365 19.47 12.52 -17.46
CA GLY A 365 18.95 13.85 -17.17
C GLY A 365 17.67 13.88 -16.33
N THR A 366 16.96 12.76 -16.20
CA THR A 366 15.56 12.76 -15.73
C THR A 366 15.34 11.89 -14.49
N LEU A 367 16.04 10.75 -14.38
CA LEU A 367 15.78 9.77 -13.33
C LEU A 367 16.23 10.29 -11.96
N LYS A 368 15.30 10.27 -10.99
CA LYS A 368 15.50 10.75 -9.60
C LYS A 368 15.48 9.61 -8.59
N SER A 369 14.75 8.54 -8.86
CA SER A 369 14.60 7.39 -7.98
C SER A 369 14.67 6.08 -8.75
N LEU A 370 15.48 5.14 -8.26
CA LEU A 370 15.57 3.79 -8.78
C LEU A 370 15.52 2.78 -7.63
N ASP A 371 14.57 1.86 -7.68
CA ASP A 371 14.58 0.64 -6.88
C ASP A 371 14.84 -0.56 -7.80
N ALA A 372 16.00 -1.18 -7.64
CA ALA A 372 16.38 -2.42 -8.31
C ALA A 372 16.80 -3.49 -7.28
N SER A 373 16.21 -3.45 -6.09
CA SER A 373 16.45 -4.42 -5.02
C SER A 373 15.96 -5.83 -5.38
N ARG A 374 16.39 -6.85 -4.64
CA ARG A 374 15.94 -8.25 -4.79
C ARG A 374 16.12 -8.77 -6.23
N ASN A 375 17.27 -8.51 -6.84
CA ASN A 375 17.61 -8.91 -8.21
C ASN A 375 18.91 -9.71 -8.26
N ASN A 376 19.42 -9.99 -9.47
CA ASN A 376 20.64 -10.77 -9.71
C ASN A 376 21.80 -9.90 -10.22
N LEU A 377 21.82 -8.61 -9.87
CA LEU A 377 22.81 -7.67 -10.38
C LEU A 377 24.19 -7.96 -9.79
N ARG A 378 25.20 -8.12 -10.66
CA ARG A 378 26.62 -8.18 -10.26
C ARG A 378 27.34 -6.86 -10.46
N SER A 379 26.86 -6.05 -11.41
CA SER A 379 27.46 -4.77 -11.80
C SER A 379 26.40 -3.70 -11.92
N VAL A 380 26.78 -2.48 -11.52
CA VAL A 380 25.97 -1.27 -11.62
C VAL A 380 26.63 -0.22 -12.53
N LYS A 381 27.50 -0.65 -13.46
CA LYS A 381 28.21 0.25 -14.39
C LYS A 381 27.25 1.17 -15.16
N ALA A 382 26.09 0.66 -15.57
CA ALA A 382 25.14 1.39 -16.40
C ALA A 382 24.53 2.63 -15.71
N ILE A 383 24.56 2.70 -14.37
CA ILE A 383 24.03 3.85 -13.63
C ILE A 383 25.07 4.93 -13.32
N ARG A 384 26.34 4.75 -13.71
CA ARG A 384 27.43 5.71 -13.45
C ARG A 384 27.11 7.13 -13.92
N SER A 385 26.32 7.27 -15.00
CA SER A 385 25.95 8.56 -15.58
C SER A 385 24.69 9.18 -14.98
N LEU A 386 23.96 8.51 -14.08
CA LEU A 386 22.67 8.96 -13.55
C LEU A 386 22.83 9.96 -12.38
N THR A 387 23.60 11.02 -12.59
CA THR A 387 24.04 11.96 -11.54
C THR A 387 22.90 12.80 -10.92
N LYS A 388 21.69 12.73 -11.47
CA LYS A 388 20.47 13.34 -10.91
C LYS A 388 19.74 12.45 -9.89
N LEU A 389 20.15 11.18 -9.73
CA LEU A 389 19.56 10.27 -8.74
C LEU A 389 19.69 10.83 -7.32
N LYS A 390 18.58 10.75 -6.59
CA LYS A 390 18.48 11.09 -5.16
C LYS A 390 18.23 9.85 -4.30
N LYS A 391 17.47 8.88 -4.81
CA LYS A 391 17.13 7.64 -4.10
C LYS A 391 17.54 6.43 -4.93
N LEU A 392 18.29 5.51 -4.32
CA LEU A 392 18.78 4.29 -4.96
C LEU A 392 18.68 3.11 -4.00
N ASP A 393 17.88 2.12 -4.36
CA ASP A 393 17.83 0.83 -3.68
C ASP A 393 18.40 -0.27 -4.57
N LEU A 394 19.46 -0.91 -4.09
CA LEU A 394 20.15 -2.04 -4.72
C LEU A 394 20.28 -3.21 -3.75
N GLY A 395 19.51 -3.21 -2.65
CA GLY A 395 19.57 -4.26 -1.65
C GLY A 395 19.25 -5.65 -2.22
N SER A 396 19.76 -6.71 -1.60
CA SER A 396 19.49 -8.10 -2.01
C SER A 396 19.87 -8.36 -3.47
N ASN A 397 21.14 -8.15 -3.80
CA ASN A 397 21.74 -8.37 -5.12
C ASN A 397 23.08 -9.14 -4.98
N ARG A 398 23.92 -9.16 -6.02
CA ARG A 398 25.24 -9.81 -6.03
C ARG A 398 26.36 -8.82 -6.33
N ILE A 399 26.19 -7.54 -5.96
CA ILE A 399 27.11 -6.45 -6.28
C ILE A 399 28.34 -6.56 -5.38
N SER A 400 29.54 -6.50 -5.96
CA SER A 400 30.79 -6.55 -5.21
C SER A 400 31.58 -5.24 -5.20
N SER A 401 31.20 -4.27 -6.05
CA SER A 401 31.93 -3.02 -6.22
C SER A 401 31.02 -1.81 -6.27
N VAL A 402 31.33 -0.82 -5.45
CA VAL A 402 30.63 0.47 -5.40
C VAL A 402 31.29 1.55 -6.28
N LYS A 403 32.35 1.21 -7.04
CA LYS A 403 33.14 2.23 -7.78
C LYS A 403 32.32 3.06 -8.76
N TYR A 404 31.26 2.47 -9.32
CA TYR A 404 30.36 3.14 -10.25
C TYR A 404 29.32 4.04 -9.57
N LEU A 405 29.20 3.97 -8.24
CA LEU A 405 28.32 4.84 -7.45
C LEU A 405 29.01 6.16 -7.07
N ARG A 406 30.35 6.22 -7.10
CA ARG A 406 31.14 7.41 -6.70
C ARG A 406 30.68 8.73 -7.36
N PRO A 407 30.28 8.75 -8.65
CA PRO A 407 29.80 9.99 -9.29
C PRO A 407 28.40 10.45 -8.85
N LEU A 408 27.64 9.62 -8.13
CA LEU A 408 26.25 9.87 -7.74
C LEU A 408 26.17 10.71 -6.44
N THR A 409 26.84 11.85 -6.42
CA THR A 409 27.00 12.71 -5.23
C THR A 409 25.70 13.36 -4.74
N LYS A 410 24.64 13.35 -5.55
CA LYS A 410 23.30 13.86 -5.19
C LYS A 410 22.41 12.85 -4.46
N LEU A 411 22.89 11.63 -4.23
CA LEU A 411 22.15 10.64 -3.46
C LEU A 411 21.94 11.12 -2.02
N THR A 412 20.70 11.02 -1.57
CA THR A 412 20.30 11.21 -0.17
C THR A 412 19.85 9.90 0.49
N HIS A 413 19.43 8.92 -0.32
CA HIS A 413 19.05 7.59 0.15
C HIS A 413 19.77 6.53 -0.67
N LEU A 414 20.54 5.66 -0.02
CA LEU A 414 21.28 4.57 -0.64
C LEU A 414 21.15 3.29 0.19
N LYS A 415 20.53 2.27 -0.40
CA LYS A 415 20.43 0.93 0.19
C LYS A 415 21.24 -0.08 -0.62
N LEU A 416 22.16 -0.75 0.06
CA LEU A 416 23.14 -1.69 -0.45
C LEU A 416 23.19 -2.99 0.37
N GLY A 417 22.30 -3.16 1.35
CA GLY A 417 22.31 -4.34 2.20
C GLY A 417 22.15 -5.64 1.41
N TRP A 418 22.56 -6.78 1.97
CA TRP A 418 22.39 -8.08 1.30
C TRP A 418 23.07 -8.11 -0.09
N ASN A 419 24.35 -7.75 -0.14
CA ASN A 419 25.20 -7.77 -1.34
C ASN A 419 26.54 -8.46 -1.04
N ARG A 420 27.56 -8.26 -1.89
CA ARG A 420 28.91 -8.84 -1.75
C ARG A 420 29.98 -7.76 -1.63
N ILE A 421 29.65 -6.64 -1.00
CA ILE A 421 30.50 -5.43 -0.96
C ILE A 421 31.48 -5.55 0.19
N ARG A 422 32.78 -5.53 -0.12
CA ARG A 422 33.85 -5.47 0.90
C ARG A 422 34.48 -4.09 1.05
N SER A 423 34.26 -3.17 0.10
CA SER A 423 34.91 -1.87 0.12
C SER A 423 33.91 -0.78 -0.21
N LEU A 424 33.79 0.19 0.71
CA LEU A 424 33.00 1.40 0.53
C LEU A 424 33.85 2.59 0.03
N GLN A 425 35.11 2.34 -0.29
CA GLN A 425 36.09 3.40 -0.56
C GLN A 425 35.62 4.36 -1.66
N GLY A 426 35.66 5.66 -1.34
CA GLY A 426 35.28 6.76 -2.22
C GLY A 426 33.81 7.15 -2.15
N LEU A 427 33.01 6.52 -1.28
CA LEU A 427 31.63 6.96 -1.01
C LEU A 427 31.56 8.14 -0.02
N ASN A 428 32.67 8.49 0.65
CA ASN A 428 32.78 9.67 1.51
C ASN A 428 32.46 11.00 0.82
N LYS A 429 32.44 11.04 -0.53
CA LYS A 429 32.04 12.23 -1.31
C LYS A 429 30.53 12.49 -1.33
N MET A 430 29.70 11.56 -0.84
CA MET A 430 28.23 11.68 -0.80
C MET A 430 27.79 12.48 0.44
N LYS A 431 27.97 13.80 0.41
CA LYS A 431 27.77 14.68 1.58
C LYS A 431 26.30 14.85 2.00
N HIS A 432 25.34 14.61 1.09
CA HIS A 432 23.90 14.82 1.34
C HIS A 432 23.16 13.55 1.78
N MET A 433 23.90 12.51 2.19
CA MET A 433 23.31 11.24 2.59
C MET A 433 22.53 11.40 3.90
N VAL A 434 21.25 10.98 3.87
CA VAL A 434 20.29 11.01 4.97
C VAL A 434 19.92 9.59 5.40
N LEU A 435 19.88 8.65 4.46
CA LEU A 435 19.62 7.24 4.73
C LEU A 435 20.62 6.36 3.98
N PHE A 436 21.47 5.66 4.72
CA PHE A 436 22.45 4.72 4.21
C PHE A 436 22.28 3.36 4.89
N GLN A 437 22.03 2.32 4.09
CA GLN A 437 21.92 0.94 4.59
C GLN A 437 22.88 0.05 3.83
N VAL A 438 23.76 -0.66 4.53
CA VAL A 438 24.81 -1.49 3.90
C VAL A 438 25.11 -2.78 4.69
N ARG A 439 24.17 -3.18 5.54
CA ARG A 439 24.27 -4.39 6.38
C ARG A 439 24.29 -5.69 5.57
N ASP A 440 24.64 -6.77 6.23
CA ASP A 440 24.43 -8.15 5.78
C ASP A 440 25.11 -8.42 4.44
N GLN A 441 26.41 -8.11 4.33
CA GLN A 441 27.19 -8.50 3.16
C GLN A 441 27.65 -9.95 3.25
N GLU A 442 27.65 -10.66 2.14
CA GLU A 442 28.06 -12.06 2.08
C GLU A 442 29.17 -12.25 1.04
N LEU A 443 30.32 -12.74 1.51
CA LEU A 443 31.49 -13.03 0.69
C LEU A 443 31.79 -14.52 0.74
N THR A 444 32.31 -15.08 -0.36
CA THR A 444 32.73 -16.48 -0.43
C THR A 444 34.16 -16.59 -0.93
N GLY A 445 34.95 -17.46 -0.31
CA GLY A 445 36.35 -17.72 -0.65
C GLY A 445 36.60 -19.09 -1.29
N SER A 446 37.82 -19.29 -1.78
CA SER A 446 38.32 -20.62 -2.14
C SER A 446 38.52 -21.49 -0.89
N ALA A 447 38.65 -22.81 -1.09
CA ALA A 447 38.85 -23.73 0.02
C ALA A 447 40.14 -23.43 0.81
N ALA A 448 40.07 -23.47 2.14
CA ALA A 448 41.22 -23.45 3.04
C ALA A 448 41.68 -24.87 3.41
N THR A 449 42.90 -24.96 3.94
CA THR A 449 43.46 -26.19 4.52
C THR A 449 43.58 -26.03 6.03
N VAL A 450 43.19 -27.06 6.79
CA VAL A 450 43.38 -27.12 8.25
C VAL A 450 44.83 -26.82 8.63
N GLY A 451 45.04 -26.00 9.66
CA GLY A 451 46.35 -25.62 10.20
C GLY A 451 47.13 -24.62 9.35
N LYS A 452 46.70 -24.30 8.12
CA LYS A 452 47.36 -23.32 7.26
C LYS A 452 46.67 -21.94 7.34
N PRO A 453 47.42 -20.84 7.53
CA PRO A 453 46.86 -19.50 7.45
C PRO A 453 46.23 -19.22 6.08
N TYR A 454 45.02 -18.67 6.08
CA TYR A 454 44.32 -18.22 4.89
C TYR A 454 44.17 -16.70 4.90
N THR A 455 44.62 -16.01 3.84
CA THR A 455 44.54 -14.55 3.74
C THR A 455 43.10 -14.06 3.55
N LEU A 456 42.63 -13.22 4.47
CA LEU A 456 41.29 -12.66 4.44
C LEU A 456 41.18 -11.51 3.42
N PRO A 457 40.02 -11.35 2.75
CA PRO A 457 39.82 -10.24 1.83
C PRO A 457 39.82 -8.90 2.59
N VAL A 458 40.44 -7.88 1.99
CA VAL A 458 40.51 -6.56 2.64
C VAL A 458 39.15 -5.88 2.62
N VAL A 459 38.67 -5.52 3.82
CA VAL A 459 37.46 -4.74 4.03
C VAL A 459 37.84 -3.27 4.26
N ARG A 460 37.13 -2.31 3.64
CA ARG A 460 37.47 -0.88 3.73
C ARG A 460 36.27 0.03 4.03
N THR A 461 36.50 0.99 4.92
CA THR A 461 35.59 2.11 5.22
C THR A 461 35.38 3.02 4.00
N PRO A 462 34.43 3.98 4.05
CA PRO A 462 34.25 4.97 2.99
C PRO A 462 35.51 5.80 2.68
N GLY A 463 36.32 6.11 3.70
CA GLY A 463 37.60 6.82 3.57
C GLY A 463 38.75 5.93 3.08
N GLY A 464 38.59 4.61 3.13
CA GLY A 464 39.59 3.64 2.66
C GLY A 464 40.38 2.95 3.76
N SER A 465 40.21 3.32 5.02
CA SER A 465 40.80 2.63 6.18
C SER A 465 40.37 1.18 6.23
N ARG A 466 41.26 0.29 6.70
CA ARG A 466 40.97 -1.15 6.83
C ARG A 466 39.99 -1.39 7.99
N ILE A 467 39.08 -2.34 7.82
CA ILE A 467 38.22 -2.85 8.88
C ILE A 467 38.72 -4.25 9.24
N ALA A 468 38.91 -4.50 10.54
CA ALA A 468 39.32 -5.80 11.05
C ALA A 468 38.13 -6.77 11.08
N TYR A 469 38.43 -8.06 10.93
CA TYR A 469 37.49 -9.13 11.26
C TYR A 469 37.47 -9.31 12.79
N SER A 470 36.28 -9.53 13.36
CA SER A 470 36.08 -9.57 14.80
C SER A 470 35.55 -10.91 15.33
N HIS A 471 35.00 -11.77 14.47
CA HIS A 471 34.39 -13.04 14.89
C HIS A 471 34.70 -14.16 13.89
N CYS A 472 34.64 -15.41 14.36
CA CYS A 472 34.68 -16.60 13.52
C CYS A 472 33.82 -17.74 14.08
N SER A 473 33.48 -18.71 13.22
CA SER A 473 32.43 -19.71 13.44
C SER A 473 32.74 -20.86 14.40
N MET A 474 34.01 -21.22 14.55
CA MET A 474 34.52 -22.35 15.35
C MET A 474 35.96 -22.05 15.77
N ASP A 475 36.60 -23.00 16.45
CA ASP A 475 38.01 -23.07 16.81
C ASP A 475 38.94 -22.58 15.66
N CYS A 476 39.14 -21.28 15.62
CA CYS A 476 39.92 -20.57 14.62
C CYS A 476 40.92 -19.67 15.36
N THR A 477 42.05 -19.43 14.71
CA THR A 477 42.97 -18.38 15.15
C THR A 477 42.86 -17.23 14.17
N LEU A 478 42.21 -16.15 14.60
CA LEU A 478 42.04 -14.94 13.79
C LEU A 478 43.22 -13.99 14.01
N LYS A 479 43.86 -13.60 12.92
CA LYS A 479 44.85 -12.51 12.86
C LYS A 479 44.26 -11.35 12.04
N PRO A 480 44.83 -10.14 12.11
CA PRO A 480 44.29 -8.96 11.41
C PRO A 480 44.06 -9.15 9.89
N THR A 481 44.82 -10.04 9.25
CA THR A 481 44.78 -10.26 7.79
C THR A 481 44.60 -11.73 7.40
N SER A 482 44.50 -12.65 8.36
CA SER A 482 44.43 -14.09 8.07
C SER A 482 43.63 -14.85 9.11
N VAL A 483 43.09 -16.00 8.72
CA VAL A 483 42.46 -16.96 9.63
C VAL A 483 43.12 -18.32 9.48
N THR A 484 43.35 -19.02 10.58
CA THR A 484 43.77 -20.42 10.59
C THR A 484 42.66 -21.27 11.20
N TRP A 485 42.25 -22.34 10.52
CA TRP A 485 41.20 -23.24 10.97
C TRP A 485 41.78 -24.49 11.62
N LYS A 486 41.25 -24.91 12.77
CA LYS A 486 41.75 -26.11 13.48
C LYS A 486 41.09 -27.41 13.01
N GLN A 487 39.93 -27.37 12.36
CA GLN A 487 39.19 -28.56 11.93
C GLN A 487 38.51 -28.38 10.55
N PRO A 488 38.23 -29.46 9.80
CA PRO A 488 37.51 -29.41 8.52
C PRO A 488 36.04 -29.05 8.72
N THR A 489 35.51 -28.12 7.92
CA THR A 489 34.15 -27.58 8.09
C THR A 489 33.79 -26.60 6.95
N THR A 490 32.62 -25.96 7.05
CA THR A 490 32.33 -24.66 6.42
C THR A 490 32.59 -23.55 7.43
N GLY A 491 33.75 -22.90 7.32
CA GLY A 491 34.17 -21.85 8.25
C GLY A 491 33.70 -20.47 7.79
N TRP A 492 33.30 -19.62 8.73
CA TRP A 492 33.01 -18.21 8.45
C TRP A 492 33.75 -17.28 9.41
N VAL A 493 34.17 -16.12 8.90
CA VAL A 493 34.62 -14.98 9.70
C VAL A 493 33.72 -13.78 9.43
N ALA A 494 33.53 -12.91 10.41
CA ALA A 494 32.68 -11.74 10.28
C ALA A 494 33.42 -10.44 10.61
N TRP A 495 32.98 -9.36 9.98
CA TRP A 495 33.40 -8.00 10.32
C TRP A 495 32.16 -7.17 10.67
N GLU A 496 32.37 -6.16 11.50
CA GLU A 496 31.36 -5.14 11.77
C GLU A 496 32.06 -3.80 12.04
N ALA A 497 31.54 -2.73 11.44
CA ALA A 497 31.98 -1.38 11.72
C ALA A 497 30.83 -0.39 11.58
N ARG A 498 30.79 0.62 12.44
CA ARG A 498 29.98 1.82 12.21
C ARG A 498 30.70 2.72 11.21
N VAL A 499 30.00 3.11 10.15
CA VAL A 499 30.52 3.97 9.08
C VAL A 499 29.60 5.17 8.87
N ARG A 500 30.20 6.35 8.75
CA ARG A 500 29.47 7.60 8.51
C ARG A 500 29.60 8.02 7.05
N ILE A 501 28.48 8.40 6.43
CA ILE A 501 28.42 9.04 5.12
C ILE A 501 27.38 10.17 5.22
N GLY A 502 27.75 11.39 4.86
CA GLY A 502 26.89 12.56 5.06
C GLY A 502 26.54 12.76 6.54
N THR A 503 25.25 12.86 6.86
CA THR A 503 24.76 12.98 8.24
C THR A 503 24.43 11.62 8.87
N ASP A 504 24.34 10.56 8.08
CA ASP A 504 23.89 9.25 8.54
C ASP A 504 25.05 8.33 8.97
N THR A 505 24.77 7.48 9.95
CA THR A 505 25.69 6.46 10.46
C THR A 505 25.07 5.09 10.31
N ALA A 506 25.68 4.26 9.47
CA ALA A 506 25.22 2.91 9.18
C ALA A 506 26.15 1.87 9.82
N VAL A 507 25.61 0.69 10.11
CA VAL A 507 26.43 -0.49 10.38
C VAL A 507 26.78 -1.15 9.05
N PHE A 508 28.08 -1.32 8.82
CA PHE A 508 28.64 -2.09 7.72
C PHE A 508 29.21 -3.38 8.27
N ASN A 509 28.46 -4.46 8.11
CA ASN A 509 28.82 -5.79 8.56
C ASN A 509 28.66 -6.82 7.44
N GLY A 510 29.22 -7.99 7.68
CA GLY A 510 29.07 -9.12 6.78
C GLY A 510 29.91 -10.31 7.19
N THR A 511 29.74 -11.39 6.42
CA THR A 511 30.41 -12.66 6.62
C THR A 511 31.26 -13.03 5.40
N PHE A 512 32.38 -13.69 5.65
CA PHE A 512 33.20 -14.34 4.64
C PHE A 512 33.25 -15.83 4.93
N THR A 513 32.68 -16.62 4.02
CA THR A 513 32.50 -18.07 4.18
C THR A 513 33.39 -18.83 3.21
N GLN A 514 33.98 -19.94 3.68
CA GLN A 514 34.78 -20.84 2.85
C GLN A 514 34.69 -22.29 3.31
N SER A 515 34.92 -23.23 2.39
CA SER A 515 35.11 -24.64 2.74
C SER A 515 36.51 -24.85 3.31
N VAL A 516 36.65 -25.70 4.33
CA VAL A 516 37.92 -26.05 4.98
C VAL A 516 38.15 -27.56 4.88
N LYS A 517 39.27 -27.97 4.28
CA LYS A 517 39.60 -29.37 3.99
C LYS A 517 40.79 -29.85 4.82
N LYS A 518 40.83 -31.15 5.15
CA LYS A 518 42.05 -31.79 5.68
C LYS A 518 43.18 -31.67 4.66
N LYS A 519 44.41 -31.60 5.14
CA LYS A 519 45.60 -31.76 4.30
C LYS A 519 45.51 -33.16 3.66
N LYS A 520 45.57 -33.23 2.33
CA LYS A 520 45.73 -34.51 1.63
C LYS A 520 47.13 -35.04 1.87
#